data_AF-A0A7I8CKU2-F1
#
_entry.id   AF-A0A7I8CKU2-F1
#
_cell.length_a   1.000
_cell.length_b   1.000
_cell.length_c   1.000
_cell.angle_alpha   90.00
_cell.angle_beta   90.00
_cell.angle_gamma   90.00
#
_symmetry.space_group_name_H-M   'P 1'
#
loop_
_entity.id
_entity.type
_entity.pdbx_description
1 polymer ?
#
loop_
_entity_poly.entity_id
_entity_poly.type
_entity_poly.pdbx_seq_one_letter_code
_entity_poly.pdbx_strand_id
1 'polypeptide(L)'
;MPVDDSFHRPLDIEFLPLFDPGATIMAYVDVISDDSANHYHREERIEMSGQSRALVRLYLPSLNPDRRAFKFRTTLLCIDNGIRSGDFSAPIEETLIEVQ
;
A
#
# COMPACT_ATOMS: atom_id res chain seq x y z
N MET A 1 -17.17 -21.21 -1.84
CA MET A 1 -16.02 -21.98 -1.34
C MET A 1 -15.00 -20.98 -0.82
N PRO A 2 -14.54 -21.07 0.43
CA PRO A 2 -13.47 -20.20 0.90
C PRO A 2 -12.18 -20.59 0.18
N VAL A 3 -11.49 -19.60 -0.40
CA VAL A 3 -10.15 -19.81 -0.99
C VAL A 3 -9.19 -19.97 0.18
N ASP A 4 -8.58 -21.15 0.28
CA ASP A 4 -7.56 -21.46 1.27
C ASP A 4 -6.23 -20.84 0.81
N ASP A 5 -6.04 -19.56 1.14
CA ASP A 5 -4.83 -18.80 0.82
C ASP A 5 -3.71 -19.20 1.78
N SER A 6 -3.14 -20.39 1.54
CA SER A 6 -2.03 -20.97 2.29
C SER A 6 -0.68 -20.36 1.84
N PHE A 7 -0.62 -19.02 1.78
CA PHE A 7 0.59 -18.28 1.48
C PHE A 7 1.55 -18.35 2.67
N HIS A 8 2.61 -19.14 2.52
CA HIS A 8 3.53 -19.45 3.62
C HIS A 8 4.34 -18.23 4.13
N ARG A 9 4.41 -17.12 3.37
CA ARG A 9 5.06 -15.85 3.74
C ARG A 9 4.45 -14.65 2.99
N PRO A 10 3.35 -14.04 3.47
CA PRO A 10 2.87 -12.80 2.88
C PRO A 10 3.90 -11.68 3.06
N LEU A 11 3.97 -10.77 2.10
CA LEU A 11 4.72 -9.53 2.25
C LEU A 11 3.96 -8.63 3.23
N ASP A 12 4.56 -8.36 4.39
CA ASP A 12 3.98 -7.51 5.45
C ASP A 12 4.51 -6.09 5.27
N ILE A 13 3.66 -5.19 4.75
CA ILE A 13 3.99 -3.80 4.50
C ILE A 13 3.31 -2.93 5.55
N GLU A 14 4.07 -2.10 6.24
CA GLU A 14 3.61 -1.13 7.22
C GLU A 14 3.63 0.28 6.61
N PHE A 15 2.49 0.98 6.71
CA PHE A 15 2.33 2.35 6.26
C PHE A 15 2.26 3.26 7.47
N LEU A 16 3.19 4.22 7.55
CA LEU A 16 3.26 5.22 8.59
C LEU A 16 2.63 6.54 8.10
N PRO A 17 1.48 6.97 8.65
CA PRO A 17 0.81 8.19 8.22
C PRO A 17 1.54 9.44 8.75
N LEU A 18 2.28 10.13 7.87
CA LEU A 18 3.07 11.33 8.17
C LEU A 18 2.50 12.63 7.55
N PHE A 19 1.40 12.55 6.81
CA PHE A 19 0.68 13.71 6.27
C PHE A 19 0.13 14.65 7.36
N ASP A 20 -0.16 15.90 6.96
CA ASP A 20 -0.75 16.91 7.84
C ASP A 20 -2.24 16.65 8.12
N PRO A 21 -2.65 16.38 9.37
CA PRO A 21 -4.02 16.08 9.74
C PRO A 21 -4.91 17.32 9.70
N GLY A 22 -4.33 18.53 9.72
CA GLY A 22 -5.05 19.78 9.49
C GLY A 22 -5.37 20.03 8.03
N ALA A 23 -4.67 19.36 7.11
CA ALA A 23 -4.81 19.54 5.65
C ALA A 23 -5.45 18.34 4.94
N THR A 24 -5.46 17.16 5.55
CA THR A 24 -5.91 15.91 4.94
C THR A 24 -7.21 15.39 5.56
N ILE A 25 -8.18 15.02 4.72
CA ILE A 25 -9.41 14.31 5.09
C ILE A 25 -9.17 12.80 5.07
N MET A 26 -8.60 12.29 3.98
CA MET A 26 -8.30 10.88 3.76
C MET A 26 -6.99 10.73 2.98
N ALA A 27 -6.24 9.66 3.27
CA ALA A 27 -5.13 9.21 2.47
C ALA A 27 -5.43 7.81 1.93
N TYR A 28 -5.09 7.59 0.66
CA TYR A 28 -5.20 6.32 -0.02
C TYR A 28 -3.81 5.88 -0.46
N VAL A 29 -3.52 4.59 -0.31
CA VAL A 29 -2.30 4.01 -0.85
C VAL A 29 -2.69 2.83 -1.73
N ASP A 30 -2.43 2.96 -3.03
CA ASP A 30 -2.53 1.88 -4.00
C ASP A 30 -1.22 1.11 -4.00
N VAL A 31 -1.27 -0.22 -3.87
CA VAL A 31 -0.10 -1.10 -3.85
C VAL A 31 -0.25 -2.12 -4.97
N ILE A 32 0.78 -2.24 -5.81
CA ILE A 32 0.84 -3.19 -6.92
C ILE A 32 2.02 -4.13 -6.72
N SER A 33 1.75 -5.43 -6.82
CA SER A 33 2.79 -6.45 -6.96
C SER A 33 2.54 -7.28 -8.22
N ASP A 34 3.58 -7.37 -9.03
CA ASP A 34 3.61 -8.16 -10.24
C ASP A 34 4.55 -9.35 -10.03
N ASP A 35 4.07 -10.56 -10.28
CA ASP A 35 4.86 -11.76 -10.45
C ASP A 35 4.66 -12.39 -11.84
N SER A 36 5.33 -11.80 -12.82
CA SER A 36 5.31 -12.22 -14.22
C SER A 36 5.69 -13.68 -14.45
N ALA A 37 6.54 -14.28 -13.61
CA ALA A 37 6.96 -15.67 -13.76
C ALA A 37 5.82 -16.65 -13.45
N ASN A 38 4.92 -16.25 -12.55
CA ASN A 38 3.75 -17.03 -12.14
C ASN A 38 2.44 -16.48 -12.72
N HIS A 39 2.51 -15.54 -13.68
CA HIS A 39 1.36 -14.83 -14.24
C HIS A 39 0.43 -14.25 -13.17
N TYR A 40 1.02 -13.80 -12.07
CA TYR A 40 0.29 -13.26 -10.93
C TYR A 40 0.42 -11.74 -10.91
N HIS A 41 -0.70 -11.07 -10.74
CA HIS A 41 -0.79 -9.62 -10.59
C HIS A 41 -1.77 -9.35 -9.46
N ARG A 42 -1.38 -8.45 -8.55
CA ARG A 42 -2.23 -8.04 -7.44
C ARG A 42 -2.15 -6.55 -7.22
N GLU A 43 -3.33 -5.97 -7.01
CA GLU A 43 -3.53 -4.59 -6.65
C GLU A 43 -4.37 -4.54 -5.37
N GLU A 44 -3.92 -3.78 -4.38
CA GLU A 44 -4.61 -3.57 -3.11
C GLU A 44 -4.66 -2.08 -2.81
N ARG A 45 -5.70 -1.64 -2.10
CA ARG A 45 -5.82 -0.25 -1.64
C ARG A 45 -5.98 -0.21 -0.14
N ILE A 46 -5.23 0.69 0.48
CA ILE A 46 -5.36 1.04 1.89
C ILE A 46 -5.98 2.41 2.00
N GLU A 47 -6.87 2.56 2.97
CA GLU A 47 -7.50 3.83 3.32
C GLU A 47 -7.11 4.23 4.74
N MET A 48 -6.73 5.49 4.90
CA MET A 48 -6.33 6.08 6.16
C MET A 48 -7.12 7.35 6.38
N SER A 49 -7.71 7.49 7.57
CA SER A 49 -8.26 8.78 7.98
C SER A 49 -7.15 9.81 8.06
N GLY A 50 -7.43 11.05 7.69
CA GLY A 50 -6.53 12.18 7.85
C GLY A 50 -6.09 12.44 9.30
N GLN A 51 -6.85 11.93 10.28
CA GLN A 51 -6.48 11.99 11.70
C GLN A 51 -5.69 10.77 12.18
N SER A 52 -5.52 9.74 11.34
CA SER A 52 -4.81 8.52 11.72
C SER A 52 -3.32 8.80 11.93
N ARG A 53 -2.79 8.31 13.05
CA ARG A 53 -1.35 8.24 13.36
C ARG A 53 -0.86 6.82 13.58
N ALA A 54 -1.77 5.85 13.52
CA ALA A 54 -1.43 4.46 13.71
C ALA A 54 -0.79 3.89 12.44
N LEU A 55 0.18 3.00 12.62
CA LEU A 55 0.68 2.16 11.54
C LEU A 55 -0.47 1.34 10.96
N VAL A 56 -0.55 1.30 9.64
CA VAL A 56 -1.50 0.44 8.93
C VAL A 56 -0.73 -0.67 8.25
N ARG A 57 -1.13 -1.93 8.48
CA ARG A 57 -0.48 -3.10 7.91
C ARG A 57 -1.25 -3.64 6.72
N LEU A 58 -0.54 -3.99 5.67
CA LEU A 58 -1.04 -4.74 4.52
C LEU A 58 -0.28 -6.05 4.41
N TYR A 59 -1.02 -7.15 4.50
CA TYR A 59 -0.52 -8.47 4.18
C TYR A 59 -0.79 -8.74 2.71
N LEU A 60 0.21 -8.51 1.86
CA LEU A 60 0.11 -8.76 0.44
C LEU A 60 0.56 -10.19 0.14
N PRO A 61 -0.35 -11.07 -0.31
CA PRO A 61 0.03 -12.45 -0.53
C PRO A 61 0.87 -12.61 -1.80
N SER A 62 1.90 -13.46 -1.72
CA SER A 62 2.84 -13.72 -2.81
C SER A 62 3.00 -15.22 -3.06
N LEU A 63 2.95 -15.61 -4.34
CA LEU A 63 3.24 -16.98 -4.78
C LEU A 63 4.74 -17.28 -4.79
N ASN A 64 5.58 -16.25 -4.87
CA ASN A 64 7.03 -16.37 -4.89
C ASN A 64 7.63 -15.68 -3.65
N PRO A 65 8.13 -16.44 -2.66
CA PRO A 65 8.64 -15.86 -1.41
C PRO A 65 9.92 -15.03 -1.60
N ASP A 66 10.66 -15.25 -2.69
CA ASP A 66 11.87 -14.48 -3.03
C ASP A 66 11.54 -13.17 -3.74
N ARG A 67 10.29 -13.01 -4.21
CA ARG A 67 9.83 -11.80 -4.89
C ARG A 67 9.12 -10.88 -3.90
N ARG A 68 9.87 -9.91 -3.39
CA ARG A 68 9.41 -8.94 -2.40
C ARG A 68 9.15 -7.54 -2.97
N ALA A 69 9.48 -7.34 -4.24
CA ALA A 69 9.34 -6.04 -4.88
C ALA A 69 7.87 -5.68 -5.14
N PHE A 70 7.50 -4.45 -4.81
CA PHE A 70 6.19 -3.87 -5.10
C PHE A 70 6.34 -2.40 -5.48
N LYS A 71 5.26 -1.84 -6.04
CA LYS A 71 5.12 -0.40 -6.30
C LYS A 71 3.96 0.12 -5.48
N PHE A 72 4.02 1.38 -5.10
CA PHE A 72 2.88 2.02 -4.46
C PHE A 72 2.70 3.45 -4.95
N ARG A 73 1.50 3.99 -4.75
CA ARG A 73 1.17 5.39 -4.99
C ARG A 73 0.29 5.90 -3.87
N THR A 74 0.61 7.10 -3.38
CA THR A 74 -0.20 7.81 -2.39
C THR A 74 -1.12 8.82 -3.08
N THR A 75 -2.36 8.88 -2.62
CA THR A 75 -3.34 9.92 -2.98
C THR A 75 -3.95 10.50 -1.73
N LEU A 76 -3.86 11.81 -1.55
CA LEU A 76 -4.47 12.55 -0.45
C LEU A 76 -5.72 13.29 -0.94
N LEU A 77 -6.81 13.15 -0.19
CA LEU A 77 -7.97 14.02 -0.26
C LEU A 77 -7.82 15.10 0.80
N CYS A 78 -7.72 16.35 0.38
CA CYS A 78 -7.47 17.50 1.24
C CYS A 78 -8.76 18.20 1.69
N ILE A 79 -8.67 18.99 2.77
CA ILE A 79 -9.81 19.72 3.36
C ILE A 79 -10.43 20.77 2.43
N ASP A 80 -9.67 21.22 1.44
CA ASP A 80 -10.10 22.13 0.37
C ASP A 80 -10.82 21.38 -0.77
N ASN A 81 -11.13 20.09 -0.56
CA ASN A 81 -11.60 19.15 -1.57
C ASN A 81 -10.62 18.94 -2.74
N GLY A 82 -9.36 19.36 -2.59
CA GLY A 82 -8.29 19.07 -3.53
C GLY A 82 -7.83 17.63 -3.43
N ILE A 83 -7.39 17.07 -4.55
CA ILE A 83 -6.75 15.75 -4.61
C ILE A 83 -5.28 15.96 -4.95
N ARG A 84 -4.38 15.39 -4.14
CA ARG A 84 -2.95 15.35 -4.39
C ARG A 84 -2.52 13.91 -4.57
N SER A 85 -2.11 13.54 -5.77
CA SER A 85 -1.65 12.18 -6.07
C SER A 85 -0.22 12.24 -6.59
N GLY A 86 0.61 11.32 -6.10
CA GLY A 86 1.91 11.04 -6.68
C GLY A 86 1.80 10.13 -7.91
N ASP A 87 2.94 9.86 -8.53
CA ASP A 87 3.12 8.73 -9.44
C ASP A 87 3.34 7.43 -8.65
N PHE A 88 3.26 6.29 -9.33
CA PHE A 88 3.74 5.04 -8.74
C PHE A 88 5.25 5.11 -8.51
N SER A 89 5.68 4.59 -7.36
CA SER A 89 7.09 4.40 -7.04
C SER A 89 7.79 3.50 -8.07
N ALA A 90 9.11 3.60 -8.12
CA ALA A 90 9.91 2.48 -8.64
C ALA A 90 9.63 1.21 -7.81
N PRO A 91 9.88 0.01 -8.35
CA PRO A 91 9.83 -1.21 -7.54
C PRO A 91 10.77 -1.11 -6.34
N ILE A 92 10.26 -1.39 -5.14
CA ILE A 92 11.01 -1.38 -3.88
C ILE A 92 10.73 -2.65 -3.08
N GLU A 93 11.64 -3.00 -2.17
CA GLU A 93 11.49 -4.12 -1.23
C GLU A 93 11.38 -3.67 0.24
N GLU A 94 11.53 -2.37 0.50
CA GLU A 94 11.33 -1.80 1.83
C GLU A 94 9.87 -1.90 2.23
N THR A 95 9.62 -2.40 3.43
CA THR A 95 8.27 -2.69 3.92
C THR A 95 7.75 -1.64 4.89
N LEU A 96 8.54 -0.63 5.27
CA LEU A 96 8.05 0.49 6.06
C LEU A 96 7.95 1.72 5.15
N ILE A 97 6.73 2.17 4.89
CA ILE A 97 6.44 3.21 3.92
C ILE A 97 5.91 4.46 4.63
N GLU A 98 6.61 5.57 4.44
CA GLU A 98 6.13 6.89 4.84
C GLU A 98 5.04 7.37 3.88
N VAL A 99 3.88 7.74 4.43
CA VAL A 99 2.75 8.26 3.66
C VAL A 99 2.65 9.76 3.91
N GLN A 100 2.96 10.56 2.89
CA GLN A 100 3.06 12.02 2.97
C GLN A 100 2.30 12.72 1.84
#